data_AF-A0A927LPW4-F1
#
_entry.id   AF-A0A927LPW4-F1
#
_cell.length_a   1.000
_cell.length_b   1.000
_cell.length_c   1.000
_cell.angle_alpha   90.00
_cell.angle_beta   90.00
_cell.angle_gamma   90.00
#
_symmetry.space_group_name_H-M   'P 1'
#
loop_
_entity.id
_entity.type
_entity.pdbx_description
1 polymer ?
#
loop_
_entity_poly.entity_id
_entity_poly.type
_entity_poly.pdbx_seq_one_letter_code
_entity_poly.pdbx_strand_id
1 'polypeptide(L)'
;MKQRLGPMMEHHRGQPLHGVVLRQWENLVECGREYRRKSFSRDLTRHAIYRLARLHDVETEGGEYWYSKAKDWATASGISDGSTPEASISREQLIAILHRYAGLPAASSNSKSFADSGEVSAWANDAIDWAVSAGILNGKPGNVLEPASVVSRAEVSAMIVRFIAWRSN
;
A
#
# COMPACT_ATOMS: atom_id res chain seq x y z
N MET A 1 -24.56 6.36 47.61
CA MET A 1 -23.74 5.19 47.25
C MET A 1 -22.46 5.68 46.57
N LYS A 2 -21.34 5.73 47.28
CA LYS A 2 -20.00 6.08 46.77
C LYS A 2 -18.98 5.16 47.43
N GLN A 3 -18.25 4.34 46.67
CA GLN A 3 -16.91 3.78 46.98
C GLN A 3 -16.36 3.18 45.66
N ARG A 4 -15.08 3.18 45.30
CA ARG A 4 -13.87 3.98 45.57
C ARG A 4 -12.80 3.37 44.63
N LEU A 5 -11.90 4.17 44.05
CA LEU A 5 -10.78 3.71 43.22
C LEU A 5 -9.57 3.25 44.07
N GLY A 6 -8.83 2.24 43.58
CA GLY A 6 -7.41 1.94 43.86
C GLY A 6 -7.10 0.60 44.57
N PRO A 7 -5.85 0.03 44.51
CA PRO A 7 -4.64 0.49 43.83
C PRO A 7 -3.87 -0.57 42.98
N MET A 8 -2.82 -0.09 42.33
CA MET A 8 -1.79 -0.76 41.52
C MET A 8 -0.65 -1.36 42.39
N MET A 9 0.07 -2.36 41.86
CA MET A 9 1.41 -2.87 42.24
C MET A 9 1.53 -4.08 43.21
N GLU A 10 1.82 -5.24 42.59
CA GLU A 10 3.01 -6.09 42.79
C GLU A 10 3.13 -7.09 43.96
N HIS A 11 3.11 -8.39 43.62
CA HIS A 11 4.05 -9.38 44.18
C HIS A 11 4.28 -10.57 43.24
N HIS A 12 5.49 -10.67 42.70
CA HIS A 12 6.02 -11.89 42.08
C HIS A 12 6.24 -12.98 43.15
N ARG A 13 5.88 -14.23 42.83
CA ARG A 13 6.85 -15.37 42.73
C ARG A 13 6.14 -16.73 42.62
N GLY A 14 6.52 -17.47 41.57
CA GLY A 14 6.78 -18.91 41.68
C GLY A 14 5.75 -19.88 41.10
N GLN A 15 5.80 -20.14 39.78
CA GLN A 15 5.45 -21.46 39.19
C GLN A 15 6.32 -21.75 37.93
N PRO A 16 6.71 -23.01 37.68
CA PRO A 16 7.80 -23.37 36.75
C PRO A 16 7.41 -23.25 35.27
N LEU A 17 8.28 -22.58 34.50
CA LEU A 17 8.09 -22.16 33.11
C LEU A 17 8.27 -23.26 32.04
N HIS A 18 7.86 -24.51 32.29
CA HIS A 18 8.06 -25.59 31.30
C HIS A 18 6.77 -26.10 30.62
N GLY A 19 5.58 -25.84 31.17
CA GLY A 19 4.31 -26.32 30.58
C GLY A 19 3.44 -25.26 29.89
N VAL A 20 3.62 -23.98 30.24
CA VAL A 20 2.79 -22.89 29.70
C VAL A 20 3.32 -22.41 28.35
N VAL A 21 4.64 -22.41 28.16
CA VAL A 21 5.27 -22.01 26.90
C VAL A 21 4.87 -22.98 25.78
N LEU A 22 4.92 -24.29 25.99
CA LEU A 22 4.55 -25.26 24.94
C LEU A 22 3.06 -25.18 24.53
N ARG A 23 2.14 -24.95 25.46
CA ARG A 23 0.71 -24.75 25.11
C ARG A 23 0.41 -23.40 24.46
N GLN A 24 1.20 -22.37 24.74
CA GLN A 24 1.11 -21.08 24.04
C GLN A 24 1.67 -21.19 22.61
N TRP A 25 2.68 -22.03 22.41
CA TRP A 25 3.32 -22.26 21.10
C TRP A 25 2.54 -23.22 20.20
N GLU A 26 1.87 -24.25 20.73
CA GLU A 26 0.95 -25.09 19.94
C GLU A 26 -0.27 -24.29 19.45
N ASN A 27 -0.82 -23.39 20.28
CA ASN A 27 -1.88 -22.46 19.85
C ASN A 27 -1.43 -21.46 18.77
N LEU A 28 -0.14 -21.12 18.68
CA LEU A 28 0.38 -20.24 17.62
C LEU A 28 0.54 -20.98 16.28
N VAL A 29 0.88 -22.27 16.30
CA VAL A 29 0.96 -23.11 15.09
C VAL A 29 -0.44 -23.53 14.60
N GLU A 30 -1.39 -23.77 15.52
CA GLU A 30 -2.80 -24.02 15.17
C GLU A 30 -3.49 -22.74 14.64
N CYS A 31 -3.22 -21.57 15.25
CA CYS A 31 -3.70 -20.28 14.75
C CYS A 31 -3.15 -20.00 13.34
N GLY A 32 -1.91 -20.42 13.04
CA GLY A 32 -1.34 -20.36 11.69
C GLY A 32 -2.00 -21.27 10.65
N ARG A 33 -2.68 -22.35 11.07
CA ARG A 33 -3.42 -23.26 10.16
C ARG A 33 -4.85 -22.81 9.91
N GLU A 34 -5.51 -22.20 10.89
CA GLU A 34 -6.88 -21.65 10.75
C GLU A 34 -6.89 -20.31 9.97
N TYR A 35 -5.85 -19.47 10.10
CA TYR A 35 -5.74 -18.19 9.37
C TYR A 35 -5.44 -18.33 7.87
N ARG A 36 -5.13 -19.55 7.39
CA ARG A 36 -4.93 -19.87 5.98
C ARG A 36 -6.22 -19.80 5.15
N ARG A 37 -7.39 -19.64 5.79
CA ARG A 37 -8.72 -19.72 5.14
C ARG A 37 -9.57 -18.45 5.19
N LYS A 38 -9.03 -17.30 5.59
CA LYS A 38 -9.70 -16.00 5.41
C LYS A 38 -8.88 -15.15 4.45
N SER A 39 -9.44 -14.97 3.26
CA SER A 39 -8.92 -14.23 2.12
C SER A 39 -8.19 -12.96 2.52
N PHE A 40 -6.87 -13.03 2.68
CA PHE A 40 -6.03 -11.84 2.57
C PHE A 40 -5.92 -11.61 1.07
N SER A 41 -6.74 -10.71 0.53
CA SER A 41 -6.61 -10.29 -0.86
C SER A 41 -5.14 -9.94 -1.09
N ARG A 42 -4.47 -10.73 -1.93
CA ARG A 42 -3.06 -10.50 -2.32
C ARG A 42 -2.93 -9.17 -3.07
N ASP A 43 -4.06 -8.73 -3.63
CA ASP A 43 -4.20 -7.54 -4.44
C ASP A 43 -4.67 -6.37 -3.58
N LEU A 44 -4.09 -5.21 -3.85
CA LEU A 44 -4.49 -3.95 -3.23
C LEU A 44 -5.58 -3.29 -4.08
N THR A 45 -6.60 -2.76 -3.42
CA THR A 45 -7.67 -1.99 -4.05
C THR A 45 -7.30 -0.50 -4.11
N ARG A 46 -7.90 0.25 -5.04
CA ARG A 46 -7.57 1.67 -5.29
C ARG A 46 -7.69 2.54 -4.04
N HIS A 47 -8.68 2.30 -3.18
CA HIS A 47 -8.89 3.09 -1.97
C HIS A 47 -7.72 3.04 -0.98
N ALA A 48 -6.90 1.99 -1.01
CA ALA A 48 -5.76 1.87 -0.10
C ALA A 48 -4.65 2.87 -0.45
N ILE A 49 -4.57 3.33 -1.70
CA ILE A 49 -3.66 4.39 -2.13
C ILE A 49 -4.09 5.76 -1.59
N TYR A 50 -5.38 5.99 -1.35
CA TYR A 50 -5.85 7.25 -0.78
C TYR A 50 -5.33 7.51 0.65
N ARG A 51 -4.71 6.52 1.30
CA ARG A 51 -3.94 6.75 2.54
C ARG A 51 -2.79 7.76 2.37
N LEU A 52 -2.39 8.10 1.14
CA LEU A 52 -1.52 9.26 0.86
C LEU A 52 -2.08 10.56 1.45
N ALA A 53 -3.41 10.70 1.60
CA ALA A 53 -4.04 11.83 2.28
C ALA A 53 -3.52 12.04 3.71
N ARG A 54 -3.25 10.95 4.44
CA ARG A 54 -2.69 11.01 5.81
C ARG A 54 -1.26 11.51 5.85
N LEU A 55 -0.50 11.38 4.75
CA LEU A 55 0.83 11.99 4.64
C LEU A 55 0.75 13.51 4.50
N HIS A 56 -0.42 14.06 4.13
CA HIS A 56 -0.70 15.48 4.04
C HIS A 56 -1.50 16.01 5.25
N ASP A 57 -1.51 15.26 6.36
CA ASP A 57 -2.26 15.59 7.58
C ASP A 57 -3.76 15.85 7.33
N VAL A 58 -4.31 15.24 6.28
CA VAL A 58 -5.74 15.35 5.96
C VAL A 58 -6.52 14.45 6.92
N GLU A 59 -7.53 15.02 7.56
CA GLU A 59 -8.44 14.26 8.40
C GLU A 59 -9.25 13.28 7.51
N THR A 60 -8.99 11.98 7.70
CA THR A 60 -9.64 10.91 6.92
C THR A 60 -10.73 10.16 7.68
N GLU A 61 -11.10 10.63 8.88
CA GLU A 61 -12.10 9.97 9.72
C GLU A 61 -13.52 10.41 9.41
N GLY A 62 -14.47 9.48 9.41
CA GLY A 62 -15.88 9.74 9.07
C GLY A 62 -16.19 9.71 7.58
N GLY A 63 -17.48 9.75 7.26
CA GLY A 63 -18.02 9.51 5.91
C GLY A 63 -18.81 8.21 5.82
N GLU A 64 -19.46 7.99 4.68
CA GLU A 64 -20.26 6.77 4.42
C GLU A 64 -19.39 5.51 4.43
N TYR A 65 -18.18 5.59 3.86
CA TYR A 65 -17.16 4.56 3.91
C TYR A 65 -15.87 5.13 4.53
N TRP A 66 -15.06 4.25 5.11
CA TRP A 66 -13.79 4.64 5.76
C TRP A 66 -12.79 5.33 4.82
N TYR A 67 -12.95 5.19 3.50
CA TYR A 67 -12.11 5.81 2.48
C TYR A 67 -12.73 7.05 1.83
N SER A 68 -13.97 7.42 2.16
CA SER A 68 -14.72 8.49 1.46
C SER A 68 -13.97 9.83 1.51
N LYS A 69 -13.62 10.33 2.70
CA LYS A 69 -12.86 11.59 2.82
C LYS A 69 -11.52 11.57 2.09
N ALA A 70 -10.82 10.43 2.15
CA ALA A 70 -9.53 10.27 1.49
C ALA A 70 -9.66 10.25 -0.04
N LYS A 71 -10.72 9.60 -0.56
CA LYS A 71 -11.09 9.64 -1.97
C LYS A 71 -11.40 11.07 -2.40
N ASP A 72 -12.23 11.78 -1.64
CA ASP A 72 -12.64 13.15 -1.98
C ASP A 72 -11.43 14.09 -2.06
N TRP A 73 -10.50 13.98 -1.10
CA TRP A 73 -9.24 14.70 -1.17
C TRP A 73 -8.39 14.32 -2.40
N ALA A 74 -8.27 13.02 -2.70
CA ALA A 74 -7.51 12.57 -3.87
C ALA A 74 -8.13 13.09 -5.18
N THR A 75 -9.45 13.17 -5.26
CA THR A 75 -10.16 13.75 -6.40
C THR A 75 -10.01 15.26 -6.48
N ALA A 76 -10.19 15.97 -5.37
CA ALA A 76 -9.99 17.43 -5.31
C ALA A 76 -8.55 17.84 -5.63
N SER A 77 -7.57 17.01 -5.29
CA SER A 77 -6.15 17.23 -5.57
C SER A 77 -5.72 16.76 -6.97
N GLY A 78 -6.63 16.24 -7.78
CA GLY A 78 -6.33 15.72 -9.12
C GLY A 78 -5.47 14.46 -9.14
N ILE A 79 -5.35 13.73 -8.02
CA ILE A 79 -4.55 12.51 -7.88
C ILE A 79 -5.29 11.31 -8.48
N SER A 80 -6.61 11.27 -8.36
CA SER A 80 -7.49 10.23 -8.92
C SER A 80 -8.82 10.83 -9.36
N ASP A 81 -9.48 10.21 -10.34
CA ASP A 81 -10.85 10.54 -10.74
C ASP A 81 -11.91 10.05 -9.72
N GLY A 82 -11.51 9.29 -8.70
CA GLY A 82 -12.41 8.78 -7.66
C GLY A 82 -13.29 7.59 -8.08
N SER A 83 -13.13 7.12 -9.32
CA SER A 83 -13.87 5.99 -9.87
C SER A 83 -13.47 4.68 -9.20
N THR A 84 -14.41 3.73 -9.11
CA THR A 84 -14.19 2.32 -8.71
C THR A 84 -13.18 2.11 -7.56
N PRO A 85 -13.42 2.69 -6.36
CA PRO A 85 -12.47 2.67 -5.24
C PRO A 85 -12.15 1.26 -4.70
N GLU A 86 -13.04 0.30 -4.91
CA GLU A 86 -12.91 -1.09 -4.46
C GLU A 86 -12.30 -2.01 -5.52
N ALA A 87 -12.07 -1.51 -6.74
CA ALA A 87 -11.41 -2.29 -7.78
C ALA A 87 -9.91 -2.47 -7.46
N SER A 88 -9.37 -3.62 -7.86
CA SER A 88 -7.93 -3.83 -7.91
C SER A 88 -7.27 -2.79 -8.81
N ILE A 89 -6.06 -2.38 -8.45
CA ILE A 89 -5.29 -1.38 -9.20
C ILE A 89 -4.25 -2.05 -10.09
N SER A 90 -4.12 -1.59 -11.34
CA SER A 90 -3.03 -2.04 -12.23
C SER A 90 -1.73 -1.30 -11.95
N ARG A 91 -0.60 -1.81 -12.45
CA ARG A 91 0.71 -1.17 -12.31
C ARG A 91 0.75 0.22 -12.94
N GLU A 92 0.23 0.38 -14.15
CA GLU A 92 0.16 1.68 -14.82
C GLU A 92 -0.73 2.67 -14.08
N GLN A 93 -1.84 2.20 -13.48
CA GLN A 93 -2.72 3.03 -12.67
C GLN A 93 -2.01 3.51 -11.40
N LEU A 94 -1.31 2.62 -10.70
CA LEU A 94 -0.54 2.99 -9.51
C LEU A 94 0.51 4.05 -9.84
N ILE A 95 1.23 3.87 -10.94
CA ILE A 95 2.26 4.82 -11.37
C ILE A 95 1.66 6.17 -11.77
N ALA A 96 0.54 6.19 -12.50
CA ALA A 96 -0.12 7.44 -12.84
C ALA A 96 -0.63 8.19 -11.60
N ILE A 97 -1.12 7.47 -10.58
CA ILE A 97 -1.49 8.10 -9.29
C ILE A 97 -0.25 8.72 -8.62
N LEU A 98 0.88 8.00 -8.56
CA LEU A 98 2.12 8.52 -7.97
C LEU A 98 2.69 9.70 -8.77
N HIS A 99 2.58 9.68 -10.09
CA HIS A 99 3.06 10.74 -10.97
C HIS A 99 2.24 12.04 -10.79
N ARG A 100 0.91 11.93 -10.73
CA ARG A 100 0.03 13.06 -10.39
C ARG A 100 0.32 13.58 -8.98
N TYR A 101 0.49 12.67 -8.03
CA TYR A 101 0.86 13.02 -6.65
C TYR A 101 2.21 13.75 -6.55
N ALA A 102 3.16 13.41 -7.42
CA ALA A 102 4.47 14.06 -7.50
C ALA A 102 4.45 15.43 -8.21
N GLY A 103 3.30 15.85 -8.76
CA GLY A 103 3.19 17.10 -9.53
C GLY A 103 3.60 16.97 -10.99
N LEU A 104 3.43 15.80 -11.60
CA LEU A 104 3.72 15.52 -13.02
C LEU A 104 5.17 15.87 -13.45
N PRO A 105 6.19 15.39 -12.72
CA PRO A 105 7.58 15.61 -13.11
C PRO A 105 7.86 15.04 -14.52
N ALA A 106 8.71 15.74 -15.27
CA ALA A 106 9.18 15.24 -16.56
C ALA A 106 10.04 13.98 -16.37
N ALA A 107 9.97 13.07 -17.33
CA ALA A 107 10.89 11.95 -17.37
C ALA A 107 12.31 12.44 -17.65
N SER A 108 13.29 11.92 -16.92
CA SER A 108 14.69 12.06 -17.33
C SER A 108 14.92 11.16 -18.54
N SER A 109 15.80 11.57 -19.46
CA SER A 109 16.18 10.75 -20.62
C SER A 109 16.57 9.36 -20.16
N ASN A 110 15.74 8.36 -20.49
CA ASN A 110 15.92 7.00 -20.05
C ASN A 110 16.25 6.12 -21.25
N SER A 111 17.32 5.34 -21.15
CA SER A 111 17.75 4.43 -22.23
C SER A 111 17.14 3.03 -22.10
N LYS A 112 16.27 2.79 -21.12
CA LYS A 112 15.64 1.49 -20.87
C LYS A 112 14.41 1.33 -21.74
N SER A 113 14.38 0.27 -22.55
CA SER A 113 13.23 -0.15 -23.36
C SER A 113 12.71 -1.51 -22.91
N PHE A 114 11.38 -1.64 -22.80
CA PHE A 114 10.72 -2.91 -22.46
C PHE A 114 10.00 -3.49 -23.67
N ALA A 115 9.90 -4.82 -23.72
CA ALA A 115 9.31 -5.55 -24.85
C ALA A 115 7.81 -5.24 -25.03
N ASP A 116 7.12 -4.92 -23.94
CA ASP A 116 5.69 -4.61 -23.86
C ASP A 116 5.42 -3.11 -23.70
N SER A 117 6.38 -2.24 -24.05
CA SER A 117 6.17 -0.78 -23.94
C SER A 117 4.97 -0.30 -24.78
N GLY A 118 4.63 -1.02 -25.86
CA GLY A 118 3.44 -0.75 -26.67
C GLY A 118 2.10 -1.14 -26.02
N GLU A 119 2.12 -1.86 -24.90
CA GLU A 119 0.92 -2.21 -24.12
C GLU A 119 0.59 -1.15 -23.06
N VAL A 120 1.48 -0.17 -22.85
CA VAL A 120 1.24 0.94 -21.94
C VAL A 120 0.14 1.83 -22.51
N SER A 121 -0.86 2.13 -21.69
CA SER A 121 -1.92 3.04 -22.10
C SER A 121 -1.36 4.43 -22.41
N ALA A 122 -1.88 5.10 -23.43
CA ALA A 122 -1.39 6.42 -23.86
C ALA A 122 -1.36 7.47 -22.72
N TRP A 123 -2.33 7.41 -21.80
CA TRP A 123 -2.44 8.30 -20.64
C TRP A 123 -1.42 8.00 -19.52
N ALA A 124 -0.76 6.85 -19.59
CA ALA A 124 0.22 6.39 -18.61
C ALA A 124 1.67 6.49 -19.10
N ASN A 125 1.91 6.75 -20.40
CA ASN A 125 3.26 6.76 -20.99
C ASN A 125 4.23 7.67 -20.23
N ASP A 126 3.90 8.95 -20.08
CA ASP A 126 4.76 9.91 -19.38
C ASP A 126 5.03 9.48 -17.92
N ALA A 127 4.02 8.93 -17.26
CA ALA A 127 4.11 8.46 -15.88
C ALA A 127 5.03 7.24 -15.77
N ILE A 128 4.91 6.28 -16.70
CA ILE A 128 5.75 5.08 -16.77
C ILE A 128 7.19 5.48 -17.08
N ASP A 129 7.42 6.32 -18.08
CA ASP A 129 8.75 6.77 -18.47
C ASP A 129 9.45 7.49 -17.32
N TRP A 130 8.73 8.40 -16.65
CA TRP A 130 9.21 9.04 -15.43
C TRP A 130 9.53 8.00 -14.36
N ALA A 131 8.61 7.09 -14.05
CA ALA A 131 8.79 6.13 -12.96
C ALA A 131 9.93 5.15 -13.20
N VAL A 132 10.17 4.74 -14.45
CA VAL A 132 11.33 3.90 -14.81
C VAL A 132 12.62 4.72 -14.70
N SER A 133 12.61 5.98 -15.15
CA SER A 133 13.79 6.86 -15.09
C SER A 133 14.19 7.16 -13.65
N ALA A 134 13.19 7.35 -12.78
CA ALA A 134 13.32 7.59 -11.36
C ALA A 134 13.64 6.31 -10.55
N GLY A 135 13.64 5.13 -11.18
CA GLY A 135 13.85 3.84 -10.49
C GLY A 135 12.70 3.43 -9.57
N ILE A 136 11.53 4.07 -9.68
CA ILE A 136 10.32 3.75 -8.92
C ILE A 136 9.69 2.45 -9.47
N LEU A 137 9.62 2.37 -10.80
CA LEU A 137 9.14 1.20 -11.53
C LEU A 137 10.33 0.43 -12.11
N ASN A 138 10.38 -0.86 -11.80
CA ASN A 138 11.33 -1.78 -12.43
C ASN A 138 10.57 -2.79 -13.28
N GLY A 139 11.18 -3.20 -14.39
CA GLY A 139 10.70 -4.31 -15.18
C GLY A 139 10.78 -5.64 -14.44
N LYS A 140 10.04 -6.62 -14.94
CA LYS A 140 9.98 -8.00 -14.48
C LYS A 140 10.91 -8.89 -15.33
N PRO A 141 11.16 -10.15 -14.91
CA PRO A 141 11.87 -11.12 -15.75
C PRO A 141 11.24 -11.20 -17.14
N GLY A 142 12.07 -11.29 -18.18
CA GLY A 142 11.60 -11.23 -19.58
C GLY A 142 11.60 -9.83 -20.19
N ASN A 143 12.12 -8.82 -19.48
CA ASN A 143 12.19 -7.43 -19.96
C ASN A 143 10.81 -6.81 -20.26
N VAL A 144 9.86 -7.03 -19.36
CA VAL A 144 8.47 -6.56 -19.48
C VAL A 144 8.05 -5.70 -18.28
N LEU A 145 7.12 -4.77 -18.47
CA LEU A 145 6.52 -3.93 -17.44
C LEU A 145 5.25 -4.55 -16.86
N GLU A 146 4.49 -5.28 -17.67
CA GLU A 146 3.13 -5.77 -17.45
C GLU A 146 2.18 -4.64 -16.99
N PRO A 147 1.97 -3.57 -17.78
CA PRO A 147 1.31 -2.34 -17.33
C PRO A 147 -0.12 -2.59 -16.82
N ALA A 148 -0.88 -3.45 -17.49
CA ALA A 148 -2.25 -3.80 -17.13
C ALA A 148 -2.36 -4.80 -15.97
N SER A 149 -1.26 -5.42 -15.52
CA SER A 149 -1.31 -6.43 -14.45
C SER A 149 -1.69 -5.82 -13.11
N VAL A 150 -2.49 -6.56 -12.34
CA VAL A 150 -2.86 -6.18 -10.97
C VAL A 150 -1.64 -6.20 -10.07
N VAL A 151 -1.46 -5.13 -9.30
CA VAL A 151 -0.33 -5.01 -8.39
C VAL A 151 -0.64 -5.66 -7.04
N SER A 152 0.29 -6.48 -6.56
CA SER A 152 0.18 -7.09 -5.23
C SER A 152 0.51 -6.08 -4.13
N ARG A 153 0.04 -6.31 -2.91
CA ARG A 153 0.35 -5.44 -1.75
C ARG A 153 1.86 -5.27 -1.51
N ALA A 154 2.64 -6.34 -1.68
CA ALA A 154 4.09 -6.30 -1.49
C ALA A 154 4.76 -5.43 -2.56
N GLU A 155 4.27 -5.52 -3.79
CA GLU A 155 4.79 -4.74 -4.91
C GLU A 155 4.43 -3.25 -4.78
N VAL A 156 3.20 -2.93 -4.35
CA VAL A 156 2.81 -1.55 -4.00
C VAL A 156 3.75 -0.98 -2.95
N SER A 157 3.97 -1.70 -1.84
CA SER A 157 4.87 -1.23 -0.77
C SER A 157 6.28 -0.98 -1.29
N ALA A 158 6.81 -1.88 -2.13
CA ALA A 158 8.13 -1.69 -2.72
C ALA A 158 8.19 -0.45 -3.61
N MET A 159 7.16 -0.19 -4.43
CA MET A 159 7.09 0.98 -5.29
C MET A 159 6.94 2.28 -4.49
N ILE A 160 6.14 2.29 -3.41
CA ILE A 160 6.01 3.43 -2.51
C ILE A 160 7.34 3.73 -1.79
N VAL A 161 8.06 2.71 -1.32
CA VAL A 161 9.38 2.91 -0.68
C VAL A 161 10.36 3.54 -1.67
N ARG A 162 10.42 3.07 -2.92
CA ARG A 162 11.27 3.67 -3.96
C ARG A 162 10.84 5.10 -4.29
N PHE A 163 9.55 5.38 -4.34
CA PHE A 163 9.02 6.72 -4.54
C PHE A 163 9.44 7.68 -3.41
N ILE A 164 9.36 7.24 -2.15
CA ILE A 164 9.80 8.04 -0.99
C ILE A 164 11.30 8.30 -1.05
N ALA A 165 12.09 7.27 -1.41
CA ALA A 165 13.54 7.42 -1.59
C ALA A 165 13.86 8.42 -2.71
N TRP A 166 13.18 8.33 -3.86
CA TRP A 166 13.33 9.26 -4.98
C TRP A 166 13.03 10.71 -4.58
N ARG A 167 11.96 10.94 -3.79
CA ARG A 167 11.59 12.29 -3.30
C ARG A 167 12.57 12.88 -2.28
N SER A 168 13.40 12.06 -1.66
CA SER A 168 14.33 12.49 -0.60
C SER A 168 15.71 12.87 -1.16
N ASN A 169 15.89 12.80 -2.47
CA ASN A 169 17.15 13.02 -3.17
C ASN A 169 17.05 14.25 -4.08
#